data_AF-A0A4R6XRA4-F1
#
_entry.id   AF-A0A4R6XRA4-F1
#
_cell.length_a   1.000
_cell.length_b   1.000
_cell.length_c   1.000
_cell.angle_alpha   90.00
_cell.angle_beta   90.00
_cell.angle_gamma   90.00
#
_symmetry.space_group_name_H-M   'P 1'
#
loop_
_entity.id
_entity.type
_entity.pdbx_description
1 polymer ?
#
loop_
_entity_poly.entity_id
_entity_poly.type
_entity_poly.pdbx_seq_one_letter_code
_entity_poly.pdbx_strand_id
1 'polypeptide(L)'
;MKFKIPPYVSNIGLLVTFFIASSAMAGFDITRMTTVVDDFSGSYTVTKSGRIDDGVFTGTSLTEFNQFHPGIADSDPTLTGVIATSVTRSEGLLTTISDGEFNLQRAESTLRVSFENLVVSISEGEVSLVGTVSVNDETIDANELPDLLAAVLRRVFWLTRR
;
A
#
# COMPACT_ATOMS: atom_id res chain seq x y z
N MET A 1 32.27 84.71 14.84
CA MET A 1 32.16 83.30 15.27
C MET A 1 30.92 82.71 14.60
N LYS A 2 31.09 81.88 13.57
CA LYS A 2 29.97 81.35 12.76
C LYS A 2 29.42 80.08 13.40
N PHE A 3 28.14 80.11 13.77
CA PHE A 3 27.37 78.94 14.18
C PHE A 3 27.19 77.98 13.00
N LYS A 4 27.49 76.70 13.21
CA LYS A 4 27.25 75.62 12.23
C LYS A 4 26.26 74.65 12.86
N ILE A 5 25.00 74.71 12.42
CA ILE A 5 23.94 73.75 12.74
C ILE A 5 23.97 72.69 11.63
N PRO A 6 24.19 71.40 11.92
CA PRO A 6 23.96 70.34 10.93
C PRO A 6 22.44 70.02 10.83
N PRO A 7 21.91 69.80 9.61
CA PRO A 7 20.51 69.45 9.42
C PRO A 7 20.23 67.96 9.67
N TYR A 8 19.03 67.71 10.17
CA TYR A 8 18.30 66.44 10.26
C TYR A 8 18.38 65.60 8.98
N VAL A 9 18.53 64.27 9.10
CA VAL A 9 17.55 63.33 8.52
C VAL A 9 17.50 62.06 9.39
N SER A 10 16.47 61.98 10.23
CA SER A 10 15.90 60.70 10.64
C SER A 10 15.08 60.21 9.46
N ASN A 11 15.44 59.08 8.86
CA ASN A 11 14.48 58.29 8.10
C ASN A 11 14.82 56.82 8.28
N ILE A 12 14.05 56.25 9.21
CA ILE A 12 13.63 54.87 9.35
C ILE A 12 13.58 54.18 7.98
N GLY A 13 14.65 53.46 7.67
CA GLY A 13 14.70 52.46 6.61
C GLY A 13 14.93 51.10 7.25
N LEU A 14 14.05 50.71 8.19
CA LEU A 14 13.98 49.35 8.68
C LEU A 14 13.51 48.50 7.48
N LEU A 15 14.47 47.98 6.71
CA LEU A 15 14.22 47.00 5.67
C LEU A 15 13.75 45.73 6.38
N VAL A 16 12.45 45.65 6.63
CA VAL A 16 11.78 44.41 7.06
C VAL A 16 11.87 43.48 5.86
N THR A 17 12.95 42.72 5.78
CA THR A 17 12.98 41.50 4.99
C THR A 17 11.97 40.57 5.65
N PHE A 18 10.72 40.65 5.19
CA PHE A 18 9.73 39.61 5.43
C PHE A 18 10.35 38.33 4.88
N PHE A 19 10.94 37.54 5.77
CA PHE A 19 11.10 36.12 5.55
C PHE A 19 9.67 35.60 5.33
N ILE A 20 9.27 35.51 4.06
CA ILE A 20 8.22 34.57 3.68
C ILE A 20 8.87 33.22 3.96
N ALA A 21 8.72 32.75 5.20
CA ALA A 21 8.94 31.38 5.54
C ALA A 21 7.88 30.60 4.77
N SER A 22 8.16 30.32 3.49
CA SER A 22 7.54 29.23 2.79
C SER A 22 7.85 28.01 3.64
N SER A 23 6.86 27.59 4.43
CA SER A 23 6.88 26.29 5.10
C SER A 23 7.01 25.27 3.98
N ALA A 24 8.23 24.87 3.67
CA ALA A 24 8.47 23.66 2.91
C ALA A 24 7.84 22.56 3.76
N MET A 25 6.65 22.10 3.38
CA MET A 25 6.08 20.91 3.98
C MET A 25 7.01 19.79 3.54
N ALA A 26 7.88 19.37 4.46
CA ALA A 26 8.75 18.24 4.21
C ALA A 26 7.84 17.01 4.12
N GLY A 27 7.73 16.43 2.92
CA GLY A 27 7.09 15.13 2.74
C GLY A 27 7.77 14.10 3.63
N PHE A 28 6.98 13.24 4.26
CA PHE A 28 7.49 12.16 5.10
C PHE A 28 7.45 10.85 4.32
N ASP A 29 8.59 10.16 4.27
CA ASP A 29 8.66 8.79 3.78
C ASP A 29 8.50 7.84 4.98
N ILE A 30 7.60 6.88 4.85
CA ILE A 30 7.30 5.89 5.88
C ILE A 30 7.59 4.52 5.30
N THR A 31 8.47 3.75 5.94
CA THR A 31 8.73 2.35 5.57
C THR A 31 8.48 1.44 6.77
N ARG A 32 7.74 0.36 6.57
CA ARG A 32 7.44 -0.65 7.59
C ARG A 32 7.57 -2.05 7.02
N MET A 33 8.20 -2.94 7.76
CA MET A 33 8.23 -4.36 7.46
C MET A 33 7.51 -5.12 8.58
N THR A 34 6.72 -6.15 8.24
CA THR A 34 6.03 -6.99 9.21
C THR A 34 6.05 -8.42 8.72
N THR A 35 6.58 -9.33 9.52
CA THR A 35 6.57 -10.77 9.26
C THR A 35 5.59 -11.44 10.22
N VAL A 36 4.76 -12.32 9.67
CA VAL A 36 3.82 -13.16 10.43
C VAL A 36 4.16 -14.61 10.15
N VAL A 37 4.22 -15.40 11.22
CA VAL A 37 4.47 -16.84 11.18
C VAL A 37 3.21 -17.53 11.69
N ASP A 38 2.75 -18.56 11.00
CA ASP A 38 1.64 -19.41 11.44
C ASP A 38 2.13 -20.55 12.36
N ASP A 39 1.18 -21.31 12.90
CA ASP A 39 1.47 -22.41 13.84
C ASP A 39 2.16 -23.62 13.17
N PHE A 40 2.26 -23.63 11.83
CA PHE A 40 2.80 -24.70 11.00
C PHE A 40 4.12 -24.30 10.32
N SER A 41 4.78 -23.25 10.82
CA SER A 41 6.04 -22.68 10.29
C SER A 41 5.94 -22.02 8.92
N GLY A 42 4.74 -21.88 8.37
CA GLY A 42 4.47 -21.02 7.22
C GLY A 42 4.58 -19.55 7.61
N SER A 43 4.87 -18.67 6.65
CA SER A 43 5.03 -17.25 6.94
C SER A 43 4.71 -16.34 5.77
N TYR A 44 4.40 -15.08 6.08
CA TYR A 44 4.44 -14.02 5.08
C TYR A 44 5.11 -12.77 5.64
N THR A 45 5.80 -12.05 4.76
CA THR A 45 6.42 -10.76 5.06
C THR A 45 5.78 -9.68 4.20
N VAL A 46 5.28 -8.62 4.84
CA VAL A 46 4.77 -7.43 4.17
C VAL A 46 5.74 -6.28 4.36
N THR A 47 6.28 -5.76 3.26
CA THR A 47 7.07 -4.54 3.22
C THR A 47 6.21 -3.44 2.64
N LYS A 48 5.99 -2.35 3.38
CA LYS A 48 5.22 -1.19 2.96
C LYS A 48 6.11 0.03 2.92
N SER A 49 5.97 0.83 1.87
CA SER A 49 6.50 2.18 1.82
C SER A 49 5.39 3.14 1.42
N GLY A 50 5.48 4.39 1.86
CA GLY A 50 4.55 5.41 1.43
C GLY A 50 5.07 6.80 1.68
N ARG A 51 4.53 7.73 0.92
CA ARG A 51 4.84 9.15 0.97
C ARG A 51 3.56 9.94 1.09
N ILE A 52 3.60 10.97 1.93
CA ILE A 52 2.57 11.99 2.01
C ILE A 52 3.16 13.26 1.44
N ASP A 53 2.56 13.78 0.36
CA ASP A 53 2.99 15.01 -0.31
C ASP A 53 1.76 15.77 -0.83
N ASP A 54 1.70 17.08 -0.61
CA ASP A 54 0.61 17.97 -1.06
C ASP A 54 -0.83 17.43 -0.87
N GLY A 55 -1.10 16.73 0.25
CA GLY A 55 -2.41 16.17 0.57
C GLY A 55 -2.77 14.87 -0.17
N VAL A 56 -1.86 14.35 -0.99
CA VAL A 56 -1.94 13.04 -1.65
C VAL A 56 -1.10 12.03 -0.88
N PHE A 57 -1.68 10.87 -0.60
CA PHE A 57 -0.93 9.73 -0.09
C PHE A 57 -0.70 8.74 -1.23
N THR A 58 0.56 8.36 -1.44
CA THR A 58 0.95 7.23 -2.28
C THR A 58 1.66 6.20 -1.44
N GLY A 59 1.31 4.94 -1.62
CA GLY A 59 1.92 3.82 -0.91
C GLY A 59 2.13 2.64 -1.83
N THR A 60 3.19 1.89 -1.60
CA THR A 60 3.39 0.58 -2.20
C THR A 60 3.60 -0.46 -1.12
N SER A 61 3.23 -1.70 -1.41
CA SER A 61 3.58 -2.82 -0.57
C SER A 61 3.95 -4.04 -1.38
N LEU A 62 4.94 -4.78 -0.90
CA LEU A 62 5.30 -6.11 -1.38
C LEU A 62 4.99 -7.11 -0.28
N THR A 63 4.17 -8.10 -0.57
CA THR A 63 3.96 -9.26 0.30
C THR A 63 4.61 -10.48 -0.31
N GLU A 64 5.46 -11.15 0.47
CA GLU A 64 6.10 -12.41 0.10
C GLU A 64 5.58 -13.50 1.02
N PHE A 65 5.01 -14.56 0.43
CA PHE A 65 4.48 -15.71 1.14
C PHE A 65 5.41 -16.90 0.97
N ASN A 66 5.62 -17.62 2.07
CA ASN A 66 6.41 -18.83 2.13
C ASN A 66 5.62 -19.91 2.87
N GLN A 67 5.00 -20.81 2.11
CA GLN A 67 4.21 -21.94 2.62
C GLN A 67 3.17 -21.54 3.69
N PHE A 68 2.59 -20.35 3.56
CA PHE A 68 1.67 -19.80 4.54
C PHE A 68 0.30 -20.46 4.48
N HIS A 69 -0.29 -20.78 5.62
CA HIS A 69 -1.65 -21.33 5.70
C HIS A 69 -2.67 -20.19 5.86
N PRO A 70 -3.48 -19.87 4.84
CA PRO A 70 -4.54 -18.85 4.95
C PRO A 70 -5.71 -19.31 5.85
N GLY A 71 -5.81 -20.63 6.07
CA GLY A 71 -6.76 -21.29 6.96
C GLY A 71 -6.25 -21.46 8.39
N ILE A 72 -6.80 -22.42 9.12
CA ILE A 72 -6.49 -22.68 10.54
C ILE A 72 -6.02 -24.11 10.82
N ALA A 73 -6.06 -24.99 9.81
CA ALA A 73 -5.65 -26.38 9.94
C ALA A 73 -4.41 -26.65 9.08
N ASP A 74 -3.55 -27.56 9.53
CA ASP A 74 -2.35 -28.03 8.82
C ASP A 74 -2.69 -28.65 7.44
N SER A 75 -3.90 -29.19 7.31
CA SER A 75 -4.39 -29.77 6.04
C SER A 75 -4.88 -28.73 5.03
N ASP A 76 -4.93 -27.45 5.42
CA ASP A 76 -5.37 -26.38 4.54
C ASP A 76 -4.31 -26.10 3.47
N PRO A 77 -4.71 -25.55 2.30
CA PRO A 77 -3.76 -25.23 1.24
C PRO A 77 -2.68 -24.27 1.72
N THR A 78 -1.43 -24.49 1.35
CA THR A 78 -0.34 -23.55 1.59
C THR A 78 -0.20 -22.56 0.44
N LEU A 79 0.22 -21.34 0.75
CA LEU A 79 0.41 -20.27 -0.21
C LEU A 79 1.89 -19.88 -0.27
N THR A 80 2.45 -19.92 -1.48
CA THR A 80 3.81 -19.45 -1.77
C THR A 80 3.77 -18.53 -2.99
N GLY A 81 4.30 -17.32 -2.87
CA GLY A 81 4.25 -16.35 -3.97
C GLY A 81 4.40 -14.92 -3.49
N VAL A 82 4.06 -13.98 -4.37
CA VAL A 82 4.28 -12.56 -4.16
C VAL A 82 3.07 -11.75 -4.60
N ILE A 83 2.72 -10.72 -3.82
CA ILE A 83 1.70 -9.73 -4.17
C ILE A 83 2.30 -8.34 -4.00
N ALA A 84 2.38 -7.58 -5.09
CA ALA A 84 2.63 -6.15 -5.09
C ALA A 84 1.29 -5.41 -5.00
N THR A 85 1.28 -4.27 -4.31
CA THR A 85 0.07 -3.44 -4.21
C THR A 85 0.48 -1.99 -4.20
N SER A 86 -0.25 -1.17 -4.95
CA SER A 86 -0.17 0.28 -4.95
C SER A 86 -1.45 0.85 -4.34
N VAL A 87 -1.28 1.84 -3.48
CA VAL A 87 -2.37 2.54 -2.82
C VAL A 87 -2.22 4.02 -3.13
N THR A 88 -3.26 4.62 -3.69
CA THR A 88 -3.33 6.06 -3.90
C THR A 88 -4.55 6.60 -3.19
N ARG A 89 -4.37 7.63 -2.37
CA ARG A 89 -5.47 8.41 -1.82
C ARG A 89 -5.39 9.84 -2.33
N SER A 90 -6.40 10.25 -3.10
CA SER A 90 -6.56 11.60 -3.63
C SER A 90 -8.02 12.01 -3.53
N GLU A 91 -8.29 13.25 -3.12
CA GLU A 91 -9.66 13.82 -3.04
C GLU A 91 -10.66 12.97 -2.24
N GLY A 92 -10.18 12.23 -1.24
CA GLY A 92 -10.98 11.33 -0.41
C GLY A 92 -11.25 9.95 -1.02
N LEU A 93 -10.89 9.71 -2.28
CA LEU A 93 -10.96 8.41 -2.92
C LEU A 93 -9.70 7.59 -2.60
N LEU A 94 -9.88 6.34 -2.17
CA LEU A 94 -8.80 5.39 -1.98
C LEU A 94 -8.84 4.36 -3.11
N THR A 95 -7.81 4.33 -3.92
CA THR A 95 -7.62 3.33 -4.98
C THR A 95 -6.53 2.36 -4.54
N THR A 96 -6.83 1.06 -4.57
CA THR A 96 -5.86 -0.01 -4.31
C THR A 96 -5.81 -0.93 -5.52
N ILE A 97 -4.63 -1.04 -6.12
CA ILE A 97 -4.38 -1.88 -7.30
C ILE A 97 -3.30 -2.88 -6.93
N SER A 98 -3.54 -4.15 -7.21
CA SER A 98 -2.64 -5.24 -6.86
C SER A 98 -2.24 -6.04 -8.09
N ASP A 99 -0.97 -6.43 -8.11
CA ASP A 99 -0.39 -7.38 -9.05
C ASP A 99 0.18 -8.55 -8.25
N GLY A 100 0.10 -9.77 -8.75
CA GLY A 100 0.64 -10.88 -8.00
C GLY A 100 0.59 -12.20 -8.71
N GLU A 101 1.42 -13.10 -8.21
CA GLU A 101 1.42 -14.51 -8.58
C GLU A 101 1.71 -15.34 -7.34
N PHE A 102 0.88 -16.37 -7.11
CA PHE A 102 1.13 -17.33 -6.06
C PHE A 102 0.61 -18.72 -6.44
N ASN A 103 1.18 -19.71 -5.77
CA ASN A 103 0.75 -21.09 -5.85
C ASN A 103 0.00 -21.44 -4.58
N LEU A 104 -1.20 -22.02 -4.73
CA LEU A 104 -1.93 -22.70 -3.67
C LEU A 104 -1.67 -24.20 -3.80
N GLN A 105 -0.99 -24.77 -2.81
CA GLN A 105 -0.65 -26.18 -2.81
C GLN A 105 -1.49 -26.93 -1.77
N ARG A 106 -2.17 -28.00 -2.19
CA ARG A 106 -2.90 -28.90 -1.30
C ARG A 106 -2.61 -30.34 -1.70
N ALA A 107 -1.92 -31.07 -0.82
CA ALA A 107 -1.39 -32.40 -1.13
C ALA A 107 -0.61 -32.38 -2.47
N GLU A 108 -0.96 -33.24 -3.42
CA GLU A 108 -0.31 -33.34 -4.75
C GLU A 108 -0.86 -32.33 -5.79
N SER A 109 -1.83 -31.49 -5.42
CA SER A 109 -2.44 -30.53 -6.33
C SER A 109 -1.86 -29.14 -6.10
N THR A 110 -1.46 -28.47 -7.18
CA THR A 110 -1.04 -27.07 -7.18
C THR A 110 -1.97 -26.27 -8.08
N LEU A 111 -2.46 -25.15 -7.55
CA LEU A 111 -3.25 -24.16 -8.28
C LEU A 111 -2.40 -22.89 -8.41
N ARG A 112 -2.01 -22.53 -9.63
CA ARG A 112 -1.33 -21.27 -9.91
C ARG A 112 -2.36 -20.18 -10.09
N VAL A 113 -2.20 -19.09 -9.36
CA VAL A 113 -3.07 -17.92 -9.43
C VAL A 113 -2.22 -16.71 -9.73
N SER A 114 -2.58 -15.94 -10.74
CA SER A 114 -1.94 -14.65 -11.03
C SER A 114 -2.98 -13.59 -11.40
N PHE A 115 -2.63 -12.34 -11.23
CA PHE A 115 -3.49 -11.21 -11.58
C PHE A 115 -2.64 -9.97 -11.82
N GLU A 116 -3.13 -9.13 -12.71
CA GLU A 116 -2.54 -7.84 -13.05
C GLU A 116 -3.63 -6.78 -12.96
N ASN A 117 -3.28 -5.63 -12.38
CA ASN A 117 -4.16 -4.49 -12.17
C ASN A 117 -5.47 -4.84 -11.45
N LEU A 118 -5.45 -5.82 -10.53
CA LEU A 118 -6.64 -6.22 -9.78
C LEU A 118 -7.00 -5.10 -8.81
N VAL A 119 -8.20 -4.54 -8.96
CA VAL A 119 -8.71 -3.50 -8.06
C VAL A 119 -9.28 -4.18 -6.82
N VAL A 120 -8.72 -3.83 -5.67
CA VAL A 120 -9.14 -4.36 -4.37
C VAL A 120 -9.79 -3.24 -3.60
N SER A 121 -11.05 -3.40 -3.19
CA SER A 121 -11.72 -2.44 -2.32
C SER A 121 -12.16 -3.12 -1.03
N ILE A 122 -11.97 -2.43 0.08
CA ILE A 122 -12.37 -2.92 1.40
C ILE A 122 -13.36 -1.91 1.97
N SER A 123 -14.62 -2.34 2.12
CA SER A 123 -15.70 -1.53 2.65
C SER A 123 -16.52 -2.36 3.62
N GLU A 124 -16.91 -1.76 4.76
CA GLU A 124 -17.81 -2.40 5.74
C GLU A 124 -17.38 -3.79 6.25
N GLY A 125 -16.09 -4.11 6.16
CA GLY A 125 -15.54 -5.41 6.57
C GLY A 125 -15.50 -6.46 5.46
N GLU A 126 -15.97 -6.14 4.26
CA GLU A 126 -15.90 -7.00 3.09
C GLU A 126 -14.79 -6.58 2.12
N VAL A 127 -14.25 -7.57 1.41
CA VAL A 127 -13.24 -7.37 0.35
C VAL A 127 -13.90 -7.64 -1.00
N SER A 128 -13.99 -6.63 -1.84
CA SER A 128 -14.45 -6.74 -3.22
C SER A 128 -13.26 -6.71 -4.19
N LEU A 129 -13.29 -7.57 -5.20
CA LEU A 129 -12.26 -7.71 -6.21
C LEU A 129 -12.86 -7.38 -7.58
N VAL A 130 -12.22 -6.52 -8.34
CA VAL A 130 -12.65 -6.14 -9.69
C VAL A 130 -11.46 -6.22 -10.63
N GLY A 131 -11.62 -6.94 -11.74
CA GLY A 131 -10.56 -7.19 -12.72
C GLY A 131 -10.56 -8.64 -13.15
N THR A 132 -9.41 -9.11 -13.61
CA THR A 132 -9.24 -10.49 -14.08
C THR A 132 -8.20 -11.23 -13.25
N VAL A 133 -8.43 -12.52 -13.04
CA VAL A 133 -7.52 -13.42 -12.36
C VAL A 133 -7.28 -14.63 -13.27
N SER A 134 -6.02 -14.97 -13.48
CA SER A 134 -5.61 -16.18 -14.19
C SER A 134 -5.44 -17.33 -13.19
N VAL A 135 -6.05 -18.47 -13.50
CA VAL A 135 -6.03 -19.69 -12.70
C VAL A 135 -5.55 -20.82 -13.58
N ASN A 136 -4.35 -21.35 -13.34
CA ASN A 136 -3.70 -22.33 -14.21
C ASN A 136 -3.73 -21.92 -15.70
N ASP A 137 -3.42 -20.65 -15.98
CA ASP A 137 -3.40 -20.04 -17.32
C ASP A 137 -4.79 -19.79 -17.94
N GLU A 138 -5.88 -20.05 -17.21
CA GLU A 138 -7.25 -19.67 -17.60
C GLU A 138 -7.64 -18.33 -16.97
N THR A 139 -7.95 -17.33 -17.79
CA THR A 139 -8.38 -16.00 -17.32
C THR A 139 -9.87 -15.98 -17.00
N ILE A 140 -10.19 -15.61 -15.76
CA ILE A 140 -11.55 -15.53 -15.22
C ILE A 140 -11.80 -14.11 -14.69
N ASP A 141 -13.02 -13.59 -14.85
CA ASP A 141 -13.42 -12.34 -14.18
C ASP A 141 -13.45 -12.55 -12.67
N ALA A 142 -12.92 -11.58 -11.90
CA ALA A 142 -12.86 -11.65 -10.44
C ALA A 142 -14.25 -11.85 -9.78
N ASN A 143 -15.33 -11.41 -10.45
CA ASN A 143 -16.71 -11.57 -9.98
C ASN A 143 -17.28 -12.97 -10.24
N GLU A 144 -16.69 -13.72 -11.17
CA GLU A 144 -17.12 -15.06 -11.58
C GLU A 144 -16.21 -16.16 -11.01
N LEU A 145 -15.28 -15.79 -10.12
CA LEU A 145 -14.38 -16.74 -9.49
C LEU A 145 -15.14 -17.80 -8.69
N PRO A 146 -14.69 -19.06 -8.71
CA PRO A 146 -15.22 -20.10 -7.84
C PRO A 146 -15.19 -19.66 -6.37
N ASP A 147 -16.27 -19.92 -5.62
CA ASP A 147 -16.47 -19.45 -4.25
C ASP A 147 -15.25 -19.67 -3.34
N LEU A 148 -14.65 -20.86 -3.44
CA LEU A 148 -13.48 -21.21 -2.63
C LEU A 148 -12.28 -20.32 -2.94
N LEU A 149 -11.99 -20.10 -4.22
CA LEU A 149 -10.86 -19.28 -4.65
C LEU A 149 -11.11 -17.80 -4.32
N ALA A 150 -12.33 -17.31 -4.52
CA ALA A 150 -12.73 -15.98 -4.11
C ALA A 150 -12.56 -15.79 -2.59
N ALA A 151 -12.97 -16.75 -1.77
CA ALA A 151 -12.80 -16.71 -0.32
C ALA A 151 -11.32 -16.67 0.09
N VAL A 152 -10.45 -17.46 -0.55
CA VAL A 152 -9.00 -17.46 -0.30
C VAL A 152 -8.40 -16.11 -0.68
N LEU A 153 -8.68 -15.57 -1.86
CA LEU A 153 -8.18 -14.26 -2.28
C LEU A 153 -8.62 -13.14 -1.34
N ARG A 154 -9.90 -13.09 -0.99
CA ARG A 154 -10.43 -12.11 -0.02
C ARG A 154 -9.72 -12.23 1.33
N ARG A 155 -9.47 -13.45 1.81
CA ARG A 155 -8.74 -13.71 3.05
C ARG A 155 -7.30 -13.21 2.96
N VAL A 156 -6.61 -13.49 1.86
CA VAL A 156 -5.24 -13.05 1.61
C VAL A 156 -5.15 -11.52 1.67
N PHE A 157 -5.98 -10.80 0.90
CA PHE A 157 -6.01 -9.34 0.92
C PHE A 157 -6.40 -8.75 2.27
N TRP A 158 -7.27 -9.43 3.01
CA TRP A 158 -7.60 -9.02 4.38
C TRP A 158 -6.40 -9.11 5.33
N LEU A 159 -5.56 -10.15 5.20
CA LEU A 159 -4.40 -10.36 6.05
C LEU A 159 -3.27 -9.36 5.74
N THR A 160 -3.00 -9.11 4.45
CA THR A 160 -1.88 -8.25 4.00
C THR A 160 -2.14 -6.75 4.11
N ARG A 161 -3.37 -6.35 4.44
CA ARG A 161 -3.71 -4.94 4.67
C ARG A 161 -2.95 -4.28 5.84
N ARG A 162 -2.43 -5.07 6.79
CA ARG A 162 -1.91 -4.62 8.09
C ARG A 162 -0.65 -3.75 8.01
#